data_AF-A0A0S2SLH8-F1
#
_entry.id   AF-A0A0S2SLH8-F1
#
_cell.length_a   1.000
_cell.length_b   1.000
_cell.length_c   1.000
_cell.angle_alpha   90.00
_cell.angle_beta   90.00
_cell.angle_gamma   90.00
#
_symmetry.space_group_name_H-M   'P 1'
#
loop_
_entity.id
_entity.type
_entity.pdbx_description
1 polymer ?
#
loop_
_entity_poly.entity_id
_entity_poly.type
_entity_poly.pdbx_seq_one_letter_code
_entity_poly.pdbx_strand_id
1 'polypeptide(L)'
;MNFPTNLAAAAEAFIASPDYKQWEDRWAGKGDNLMSDGISVLYKFMTLFSDLAGVKYDQMSAKADRARDSQQAANQVDSIISRLAKADDKGDLPPEVIQYLRDHHIAITAQNDGKNSTSDIDSYLKSIGHPDGKGLDKGQLDMIKGALETDSGRCSDFVTQSQLQIQKTMQSYNVCVSLINSMQTLLAEMNKSIAQNIR
;
A
#
# COMPACT_ATOMS: atom_id res chain seq x y z
N MET A 1 -11.78 -9.60 -3.47
CA MET A 1 -10.75 -10.20 -4.36
C MET A 1 -9.86 -11.09 -3.50
N ASN A 2 -10.00 -12.42 -3.62
CA ASN A 2 -9.45 -13.45 -2.70
C ASN A 2 -8.42 -14.35 -3.40
N PHE A 3 -7.82 -13.86 -4.49
CA PHE A 3 -6.93 -14.64 -5.37
C PHE A 3 -5.66 -15.20 -4.71
N PRO A 4 -4.89 -14.46 -3.90
CA PRO A 4 -3.61 -14.99 -3.37
C PRO A 4 -3.81 -16.13 -2.36
N THR A 5 -4.86 -16.06 -1.53
CA THR A 5 -5.20 -17.10 -0.54
C THR A 5 -5.69 -18.38 -1.21
N ASN A 6 -6.47 -18.25 -2.29
CA ASN A 6 -6.98 -19.40 -3.04
C ASN A 6 -5.89 -20.09 -3.86
N LEU A 7 -4.91 -19.37 -4.40
CA LEU A 7 -3.83 -19.99 -5.16
C LEU A 7 -2.88 -20.79 -4.26
N ALA A 8 -2.56 -20.27 -3.08
CA ALA A 8 -1.75 -20.98 -2.09
C ALA A 8 -2.45 -22.24 -1.57
N ALA A 9 -3.72 -22.12 -1.18
CA ALA A 9 -4.50 -23.27 -0.72
C ALA A 9 -4.75 -24.30 -1.84
N ALA A 10 -4.96 -23.85 -3.08
CA ALA A 10 -5.11 -24.75 -4.22
C ALA A 10 -3.79 -25.43 -4.61
N ALA A 11 -2.66 -24.74 -4.49
CA ALA A 11 -1.33 -25.30 -4.71
C ALA A 11 -1.00 -26.38 -3.68
N GLU A 12 -1.20 -26.09 -2.38
CA GLU A 12 -1.00 -27.05 -1.30
C GLU A 12 -1.95 -28.26 -1.43
N ALA A 13 -3.23 -28.02 -1.76
CA ALA A 13 -4.21 -29.08 -1.96
C ALA A 13 -3.90 -29.95 -3.18
N PHE A 14 -3.39 -29.37 -4.28
CA PHE A 14 -3.00 -30.12 -5.47
C PHE A 14 -1.77 -31.00 -5.20
N ILE A 15 -0.72 -30.43 -4.59
CA ILE A 15 0.51 -31.19 -4.23
C ILE A 15 0.18 -32.33 -3.25
N ALA A 16 -0.72 -32.11 -2.31
CA ALA A 16 -1.10 -33.11 -1.31
C ALA A 16 -2.12 -34.16 -1.82
N SER A 17 -2.65 -34.00 -3.04
CA SER A 17 -3.71 -34.87 -3.55
C SER A 17 -3.18 -36.20 -4.09
N PRO A 18 -3.93 -37.31 -3.96
CA PRO A 18 -3.63 -38.58 -4.65
C PRO A 18 -3.59 -38.44 -6.19
N ASP A 19 -4.27 -37.41 -6.72
CA ASP A 19 -4.26 -37.06 -8.14
C ASP A 19 -2.88 -36.58 -8.61
N TYR A 20 -2.05 -36.05 -7.71
CA TYR A 20 -0.66 -35.68 -8.01
C TYR A 20 0.18 -36.88 -8.45
N LYS A 21 0.07 -38.02 -7.77
CA LYS A 21 0.78 -39.25 -8.17
C LYS A 21 0.28 -39.81 -9.51
N GLN A 22 -1.03 -39.75 -9.76
CA GLN A 22 -1.58 -40.18 -11.05
C GLN A 22 -1.29 -39.21 -12.21
N TRP A 23 -1.04 -37.95 -11.87
CA TRP A 23 -0.54 -36.95 -12.80
C TRP A 23 0.94 -37.27 -13.11
N GLU A 24 1.78 -37.41 -12.09
CA GLU A 24 3.20 -37.79 -12.21
C GLU A 24 3.42 -39.02 -13.12
N ASP A 25 2.69 -40.12 -12.88
CA ASP A 25 2.77 -41.36 -13.68
C ASP A 25 2.32 -41.16 -15.14
N ARG A 26 1.35 -40.28 -15.40
CA ARG A 26 0.83 -40.01 -16.76
C ARG A 26 1.73 -39.07 -17.56
N TRP A 27 2.44 -38.17 -16.90
CA TRP A 27 3.25 -37.14 -17.55
C TRP A 27 4.74 -37.49 -17.59
N ALA A 28 5.19 -38.47 -16.80
CA ALA A 28 6.53 -39.07 -16.92
C ALA A 28 6.85 -39.59 -18.35
N GLY A 29 5.83 -39.99 -19.12
CA GLY A 29 5.95 -40.46 -20.51
C GLY A 29 5.78 -39.40 -21.60
N LYS A 30 5.45 -38.15 -21.26
CA LYS A 30 5.26 -37.05 -22.24
C LYS A 30 6.24 -35.92 -21.90
N GLY A 31 7.42 -36.00 -22.53
CA GLY A 31 8.63 -35.25 -22.17
C GLY A 31 8.49 -33.76 -21.90
N ASP A 32 9.39 -33.28 -21.04
CA ASP A 32 9.88 -31.94 -20.64
C ASP A 32 9.07 -30.66 -20.89
N ASN A 33 8.25 -30.56 -21.94
CA ASN A 33 7.62 -29.32 -22.37
C ASN A 33 6.55 -28.81 -21.38
N LEU A 34 5.66 -29.67 -20.87
CA LEU A 34 4.58 -29.21 -19.97
C LEU A 34 5.11 -28.72 -18.62
N MET A 35 6.12 -29.40 -18.08
CA MET A 35 6.72 -29.07 -16.79
C MET A 35 7.58 -27.81 -16.89
N SER A 36 8.34 -27.68 -17.99
CA SER A 36 9.09 -26.46 -18.31
C SER A 36 8.17 -25.26 -18.55
N ASP A 37 7.03 -25.45 -19.23
CA ASP A 37 6.01 -24.42 -19.42
C ASP A 37 5.36 -24.01 -18.09
N GLY A 38 5.09 -24.96 -17.20
CA GLY A 38 4.58 -24.69 -15.85
C GLY A 38 5.56 -23.88 -14.99
N ILE A 39 6.84 -24.26 -15.00
CA ILE A 39 7.92 -23.51 -14.33
C ILE A 39 8.04 -22.08 -14.91
N SER A 40 7.94 -21.91 -16.23
CA SER A 40 7.97 -20.61 -16.90
C SER A 40 6.83 -19.68 -16.46
N VAL A 41 5.62 -20.22 -16.28
CA VAL A 41 4.47 -19.45 -15.76
C VAL A 41 4.69 -19.01 -14.32
N LEU A 42 5.26 -19.87 -13.46
CA LEU A 42 5.55 -19.51 -12.07
C LEU A 42 6.63 -18.44 -11.97
N TYR A 43 7.68 -18.50 -12.80
CA TYR A 43 8.68 -17.43 -12.87
C TYR A 43 8.05 -16.09 -13.29
N LYS A 44 7.11 -16.10 -14.25
CA LYS A 44 6.37 -14.88 -14.63
C LYS A 44 5.54 -14.33 -13.47
N PHE A 45 4.90 -15.18 -12.68
CA PHE A 45 4.18 -14.75 -11.48
C PHE A 45 5.12 -14.19 -10.41
N MET A 46 6.29 -14.80 -10.20
CA MET A 46 7.31 -14.26 -9.28
C MET A 46 7.80 -12.88 -9.69
N THR A 47 8.06 -12.66 -10.99
CA THR A 47 8.42 -11.33 -11.51
C THR A 47 7.29 -10.33 -11.28
N LEU A 48 6.05 -10.68 -11.60
CA LEU A 48 4.90 -9.82 -11.38
C LEU A 48 4.69 -9.46 -9.90
N PHE A 49 4.88 -10.42 -9.00
CA PHE A 49 4.80 -10.18 -7.56
C PHE A 49 5.94 -9.29 -7.05
N SER A 50 7.15 -9.47 -7.58
CA SER A 50 8.28 -8.60 -7.27
C SER A 50 8.01 -7.16 -7.71
N ASP A 51 7.54 -6.97 -8.95
CA ASP A 51 7.22 -5.65 -9.49
C ASP A 51 6.07 -4.97 -8.71
N LEU A 52 5.01 -5.73 -8.41
CA LEU A 52 3.89 -5.25 -7.61
C LEU A 52 4.33 -4.85 -6.20
N ALA A 53 5.20 -5.65 -5.57
CA ALA A 53 5.75 -5.35 -4.25
C ALA A 53 6.62 -4.08 -4.28
N GLY A 54 7.46 -3.91 -5.32
CA GLY A 54 8.30 -2.73 -5.50
C GLY A 54 7.47 -1.45 -5.60
N VAL A 55 6.50 -1.40 -6.53
CA VAL A 55 5.60 -0.24 -6.69
C VAL A 55 4.84 0.07 -5.40
N LYS A 56 4.37 -0.96 -4.68
CA LYS A 56 3.68 -0.77 -3.40
C LYS A 56 4.59 -0.24 -2.31
N TYR A 57 5.85 -0.66 -2.29
CA TYR A 57 6.85 -0.14 -1.36
C TYR A 57 7.13 1.34 -1.60
N ASP A 58 7.30 1.76 -2.85
CA ASP A 58 7.56 3.17 -3.20
C ASP A 58 6.38 4.05 -2.76
N GLN A 59 5.15 3.62 -3.08
CA GLN A 59 3.94 4.32 -2.66
C GLN A 59 3.80 4.38 -1.13
N MET A 60 4.09 3.27 -0.44
CA MET A 60 4.05 3.20 1.01
C MET A 60 5.07 4.16 1.64
N SER A 61 6.30 4.22 1.11
CA SER A 61 7.33 5.13 1.60
C SER A 61 6.90 6.59 1.46
N ALA A 62 6.51 6.99 0.25
CA ALA A 62 6.08 8.37 0.00
C ALA A 62 4.86 8.78 0.86
N LYS A 63 3.95 7.85 1.13
CA LYS A 63 2.78 8.10 2.00
C LYS A 63 3.14 8.10 3.48
N ALA A 64 4.13 7.32 3.92
CA ALA A 64 4.63 7.35 5.28
C ALA A 64 5.31 8.69 5.60
N ASP A 65 6.08 9.23 4.65
CA ASP A 65 6.72 10.53 4.80
C ASP A 65 5.66 11.64 4.86
N ARG A 66 4.69 11.64 3.92
CA ARG A 66 3.56 12.58 3.96
C ARG A 66 2.76 12.49 5.27
N ALA A 67 2.51 11.29 5.81
CA ALA A 67 1.81 11.15 7.08
C ALA A 67 2.57 11.84 8.23
N ARG A 68 3.89 11.63 8.30
CA ARG A 68 4.75 12.26 9.30
C ARG A 68 4.77 13.78 9.14
N ASP A 69 4.94 14.27 7.92
CA ASP A 69 5.04 15.70 7.63
C ASP A 69 3.70 16.42 7.90
N SER A 70 2.57 15.82 7.49
CA SER A 70 1.22 16.31 7.81
C SER A 70 0.98 16.36 9.32
N GLN A 71 1.44 15.35 10.08
CA GLN A 71 1.34 15.36 11.53
C GLN A 71 2.23 16.43 12.17
N GLN A 72 3.44 16.66 11.65
CA GLN A 72 4.32 17.72 12.14
C GLN A 72 3.72 19.10 11.89
N ALA A 73 3.17 19.35 10.71
CA ALA A 73 2.46 20.58 10.40
C ALA A 73 1.24 20.77 11.32
N ALA A 74 0.46 19.70 11.59
CA ALA A 74 -0.66 19.76 12.52
C ALA A 74 -0.20 20.14 13.94
N ASN A 75 0.92 19.57 14.41
CA ASN A 75 1.50 19.89 15.71
C ASN A 75 1.99 21.35 15.79
N GLN A 76 2.51 21.91 14.70
CA GLN A 76 2.87 23.33 14.65
C GLN A 76 1.64 24.23 14.83
N VAL A 77 0.55 23.91 14.13
CA VAL A 77 -0.74 24.63 14.28
C VAL A 77 -1.30 24.46 15.69
N ASP A 78 -1.27 23.25 16.25
CA ASP A 78 -1.70 22.96 17.62
C ASP A 78 -0.93 23.76 18.68
N SER A 79 0.38 23.96 18.44
CA SER A 79 1.21 24.77 19.34
C SER A 79 0.80 26.24 19.36
N ILE A 80 0.28 26.77 18.24
CA ILE A 80 -0.26 28.13 18.15
C ILE A 80 -1.61 28.17 18.87
N ILE A 81 -2.50 27.24 18.57
CA ILE A 81 -3.82 27.09 19.20
C ILE A 81 -3.69 27.03 20.73
N SER A 82 -2.71 26.29 21.24
CA SER A 82 -2.44 26.14 22.68
C SER A 82 -1.99 27.43 23.36
N ARG A 83 -1.45 28.39 22.61
CA ARG A 83 -1.07 29.72 23.12
C ARG A 83 -2.23 30.72 23.08
N LEU A 84 -3.32 30.41 22.38
CA LEU A 84 -4.53 31.22 22.33
C LEU A 84 -5.41 30.93 23.56
N ALA A 85 -5.49 31.89 24.47
CA ALA A 85 -6.20 31.74 25.74
C ALA A 85 -7.72 31.90 25.58
N LYS A 86 -8.16 32.70 24.62
CA LYS A 86 -9.56 32.96 24.29
C LYS A 86 -9.87 32.61 22.84
N ALA A 87 -11.15 32.39 22.54
CA ALA A 87 -11.59 32.08 21.18
C ALA A 87 -11.30 33.21 20.17
N ASP A 88 -11.39 34.46 20.62
CA ASP A 88 -11.09 35.66 19.81
C ASP A 88 -9.60 35.99 19.73
N ASP A 89 -8.74 35.26 20.46
CA ASP A 89 -7.30 35.45 20.32
C ASP A 89 -6.87 34.96 18.94
N LYS A 90 -5.95 35.71 18.33
CA LYS A 90 -5.54 35.50 16.95
C LYS A 90 -4.13 34.91 16.88
N GLY A 91 -3.94 33.96 15.98
CA GLY A 91 -2.66 33.36 15.64
C GLY A 91 -2.34 33.48 14.16
N ASP A 92 -1.06 33.46 13.83
CA ASP A 92 -0.59 33.45 12.44
C ASP A 92 -0.16 32.04 12.07
N LEU A 93 -0.55 31.57 10.89
CA LEU A 93 -0.02 30.32 10.37
C LEU A 93 1.45 30.49 10.00
N PRO A 94 2.30 29.51 10.31
CA PRO A 94 3.66 29.51 9.82
C PRO A 94 3.68 29.39 8.28
N PRO A 95 4.54 30.16 7.57
CA PRO A 95 4.62 30.10 6.12
C PRO A 95 4.89 28.69 5.58
N GLU A 96 5.66 27.89 6.33
CA GLU A 96 5.95 26.49 6.00
C GLU A 96 4.70 25.62 5.96
N VAL A 97 3.73 25.85 6.86
CA VAL A 97 2.47 25.09 6.89
C VAL A 97 1.58 25.48 5.72
N ILE A 98 1.54 26.78 5.38
CA ILE A 98 0.77 27.27 4.23
C ILE A 98 1.34 26.68 2.93
N GLN A 99 2.67 26.68 2.79
CA GLN A 99 3.34 26.12 1.63
C GLN A 99 3.11 24.61 1.53
N TYR A 100 3.23 23.89 2.65
CA TYR A 100 2.95 22.46 2.70
C TYR A 100 1.51 22.12 2.27
N LEU A 101 0.52 22.86 2.77
CA LEU A 101 -0.89 22.69 2.39
C LEU A 101 -1.12 22.92 0.89
N ARG A 102 -0.42 23.90 0.29
CA ARG A 102 -0.45 24.18 -1.15
C ARG A 102 0.19 23.06 -1.96
N ASP A 103 1.42 22.69 -1.62
CA ASP A 103 2.21 21.72 -2.37
C ASP A 103 1.58 20.32 -2.37
N HIS A 104 0.95 19.94 -1.26
CA HIS A 104 0.31 18.63 -1.11
C HIS A 104 -1.20 18.62 -1.42
N HIS A 105 -1.75 19.75 -1.88
CA HIS A 105 -3.16 19.95 -2.22
C HIS A 105 -4.11 19.43 -1.13
N ILE A 106 -3.82 19.77 0.13
CA ILE A 106 -4.63 19.31 1.26
C ILE A 106 -5.92 20.14 1.30
N ALA A 107 -7.05 19.43 1.17
CA ALA A 107 -8.36 20.06 1.13
C ALA A 107 -8.85 20.36 2.55
N ILE A 108 -9.23 21.60 2.80
CA ILE A 108 -9.82 22.05 4.06
C ILE A 108 -11.33 21.95 3.90
N THR A 109 -11.96 21.17 4.78
CA THR A 109 -13.42 21.04 4.80
C THR A 109 -13.97 21.90 5.92
N ALA A 110 -14.55 23.03 5.56
CA ALA A 110 -15.24 23.90 6.49
C ALA A 110 -16.74 23.61 6.43
N GLN A 111 -17.36 23.42 7.60
CA GLN A 111 -18.81 23.34 7.71
C GLN A 111 -19.35 24.74 8.00
N ASN A 112 -20.01 25.34 7.02
CA ASN A 112 -20.74 26.59 7.19
C ASN A 112 -22.22 26.29 7.03
N ASP A 113 -23.01 26.59 8.06
CA ASP A 113 -24.47 26.64 7.99
C ASP A 113 -25.13 25.35 7.43
N GLY A 114 -24.64 24.19 7.89
CA GLY A 114 -25.17 22.88 7.48
C GLY A 114 -24.71 22.38 6.10
N LYS A 115 -23.83 23.12 5.40
CA LYS A 115 -23.19 22.70 4.16
C LYS A 115 -21.68 22.57 4.33
N ASN A 116 -21.14 21.43 3.89
CA ASN A 116 -19.71 21.21 3.85
C ASN A 116 -19.15 21.84 2.58
N SER A 117 -18.21 22.77 2.73
CA SER A 117 -17.43 23.31 1.63
C SER A 117 -16.01 22.79 1.75
N THR A 118 -15.55 22.07 0.73
CA THR A 118 -14.18 21.61 0.63
C THR A 118 -13.44 22.52 -0.34
N SER A 119 -12.38 23.17 0.13
CA SER A 119 -11.57 24.10 -0.65
C SER A 119 -10.09 23.87 -0.42
N ASP A 120 -9.25 24.35 -1.32
CA ASP A 120 -7.82 24.49 -1.07
C ASP A 120 -7.55 25.55 0.01
N ILE A 121 -6.31 25.59 0.52
CA ILE A 121 -5.91 26.56 1.54
C ILE A 121 -6.12 28.00 1.08
N ASP A 122 -5.84 28.32 -0.18
CA ASP A 122 -5.95 29.69 -0.68
C ASP A 122 -7.40 30.17 -0.79
N SER A 123 -8.32 29.33 -1.28
CA SER A 123 -9.74 29.69 -1.30
C SER A 123 -10.32 29.73 0.10
N TYR A 124 -9.89 28.82 1.00
CA TYR A 124 -10.29 28.85 2.40
C TYR A 124 -9.87 30.15 3.08
N LEU A 125 -8.58 30.51 3.01
CA LEU A 125 -8.02 31.73 3.60
C LEU A 125 -8.68 33.00 3.05
N LYS A 126 -8.95 33.06 1.75
CA LYS A 126 -9.71 34.17 1.14
C LYS A 126 -11.14 34.24 1.64
N SER A 127 -11.82 33.10 1.81
CA SER A 127 -13.22 33.04 2.26
C SER A 127 -13.42 33.59 3.67
N ILE A 128 -12.40 33.46 4.52
CA ILE A 128 -12.41 33.97 5.89
C ILE A 128 -11.76 35.36 6.02
N GLY A 129 -11.34 35.99 4.92
CA GLY A 129 -10.75 37.33 4.93
C GLY A 129 -9.28 37.41 5.37
N HIS A 130 -8.58 36.29 5.41
CA HIS A 130 -7.19 36.18 5.88
C HIS A 130 -6.25 35.58 4.81
N PRO A 131 -6.13 36.22 3.61
CA PRO A 131 -5.40 35.64 2.47
C PRO A 131 -3.92 35.34 2.75
N ASP A 132 -3.32 36.03 3.71
CA ASP A 132 -1.91 35.86 4.10
C ASP A 132 -1.71 34.82 5.22
N GLY A 133 -2.79 34.16 5.68
CA GLY A 133 -2.75 33.20 6.79
C GLY A 133 -2.50 33.83 8.17
N LYS A 134 -2.66 35.15 8.28
CA LYS A 134 -2.42 35.91 9.52
C LYS A 134 -3.72 36.32 10.21
N GLY A 135 -3.69 36.39 11.53
CA GLY A 135 -4.80 36.89 12.33
C GLY A 135 -5.98 35.92 12.41
N LEU A 136 -5.71 34.62 12.31
CA LEU A 136 -6.70 33.55 12.33
C LEU A 136 -7.16 33.29 13.77
N ASP A 137 -8.46 33.14 13.96
CA ASP A 137 -9.01 32.76 15.26
C ASP A 137 -8.77 31.27 15.57
N LYS A 138 -9.04 30.88 16.82
CA LYS A 138 -8.85 29.51 17.28
C LYS A 138 -9.63 28.48 16.44
N GLY A 139 -10.87 28.78 16.07
CA GLY A 139 -11.71 27.86 15.29
C GLY A 139 -11.20 27.67 13.87
N GLN A 140 -10.68 28.72 13.24
CA GLN A 140 -10.06 28.67 11.92
C GLN A 140 -8.78 27.83 11.93
N LEU A 141 -7.95 27.98 12.97
CA LEU A 141 -6.76 27.15 13.15
C LEU A 141 -7.12 25.68 13.41
N ASP A 142 -8.16 25.41 14.22
CA ASP A 142 -8.66 24.06 14.47
C ASP A 142 -9.14 23.38 13.18
N MET A 143 -9.75 24.12 12.24
CA MET A 143 -10.14 23.60 10.93
C MET A 143 -8.92 23.19 10.09
N ILE A 144 -7.88 24.01 10.08
CA ILE A 144 -6.63 23.72 9.34
C ILE A 144 -5.93 22.51 9.97
N LYS A 145 -5.83 22.46 11.30
CA LYS A 145 -5.30 21.31 12.04
C LYS A 145 -6.07 20.04 11.69
N GLY A 146 -7.41 20.08 11.74
CA GLY A 146 -8.25 18.93 11.42
C GLY A 146 -8.06 18.42 9.99
N ALA A 147 -7.82 19.31 9.03
CA ALA A 147 -7.48 18.93 7.66
C ALA A 147 -6.13 18.19 7.57
N LEU A 148 -5.10 18.69 8.27
CA LEU A 148 -3.77 18.05 8.33
C LEU A 148 -3.81 16.69 9.05
N GLU A 149 -4.53 16.58 10.16
CA GLU A 149 -4.74 15.31 10.87
C GLU A 149 -5.52 14.30 10.03
N THR A 150 -6.52 14.77 9.28
CA THR A 150 -7.26 13.92 8.33
C THR A 150 -6.35 13.40 7.22
N ASP A 151 -5.48 14.25 6.67
CA ASP A 151 -4.52 13.84 5.65
C ASP A 151 -3.50 12.82 6.20
N SER A 152 -2.97 13.08 7.40
CA SER A 152 -2.08 12.18 8.14
C SER A 152 -2.73 10.81 8.38
N GLY A 153 -3.98 10.79 8.86
CA GLY A 153 -4.75 9.57 9.10
C GLY A 153 -4.95 8.76 7.81
N ARG A 154 -5.41 9.42 6.74
CA ARG A 154 -5.59 8.75 5.42
C ARG A 154 -4.29 8.16 4.88
N CYS A 155 -3.18 8.88 5.03
CA CYS A 155 -1.86 8.39 4.61
C CYS A 155 -1.39 7.21 5.47
N SER A 156 -1.60 7.27 6.78
CA SER A 156 -1.28 6.17 7.72
C SER A 156 -2.11 4.91 7.44
N ASP A 157 -3.40 5.08 7.13
CA ASP A 157 -4.28 3.99 6.71
C ASP A 157 -3.77 3.33 5.42
N PHE A 158 -3.36 4.15 4.44
CA PHE A 158 -2.78 3.65 3.20
C PHE A 158 -1.48 2.87 3.45
N VAL A 159 -0.59 3.36 4.32
CA VAL A 159 0.66 2.67 4.69
C VAL A 159 0.35 1.30 5.29
N THR A 160 -0.57 1.26 6.25
CA THR A 160 -1.01 0.01 6.90
C THR A 160 -1.60 -0.96 5.89
N GLN A 161 -2.46 -0.48 4.99
CA GLN A 161 -3.04 -1.29 3.93
C GLN A 161 -1.98 -1.81 2.96
N SER A 162 -1.01 -0.98 2.59
CA SER A 162 0.08 -1.33 1.68
C SER A 162 1.00 -2.38 2.29
N GLN A 163 1.33 -2.26 3.57
CA GLN A 163 2.10 -3.25 4.31
C GLN A 163 1.42 -4.63 4.29
N LEU A 164 0.10 -4.69 4.51
CA LEU A 164 -0.67 -5.94 4.42
C LEU A 164 -0.67 -6.52 3.00
N GLN A 165 -0.76 -5.67 1.97
CA GLN A 165 -0.70 -6.11 0.57
C GLN A 165 0.69 -6.67 0.24
N ILE A 166 1.76 -6.01 0.68
CA ILE A 166 3.15 -6.47 0.52
C ILE A 166 3.35 -7.84 1.18
N GLN A 167 2.85 -8.02 2.41
CA GLN A 167 2.92 -9.32 3.09
C GLN A 167 2.20 -10.41 2.30
N LYS A 168 1.02 -10.14 1.74
CA LYS A 168 0.30 -11.10 0.88
C LYS A 168 1.11 -11.42 -0.38
N THR A 169 1.68 -10.42 -1.02
CA THR A 169 2.52 -10.61 -2.21
C THR A 169 3.76 -11.45 -1.89
N MET A 170 4.42 -11.21 -0.75
CA MET A 170 5.55 -12.05 -0.31
C MET A 170 5.12 -13.49 -0.02
N GLN A 171 3.97 -13.71 0.61
CA GLN A 171 3.43 -15.05 0.81
C GLN A 171 3.20 -15.77 -0.53
N SER A 172 2.57 -15.09 -1.50
CA SER A 172 2.38 -15.65 -2.85
C SER A 172 3.69 -15.91 -3.58
N TYR A 173 4.70 -15.04 -3.41
CA TYR A 173 6.03 -15.25 -3.96
C TYR A 173 6.68 -16.52 -3.40
N ASN A 174 6.65 -16.71 -2.07
CA ASN A 174 7.19 -17.90 -1.42
C ASN A 174 6.48 -19.19 -1.87
N VAL A 175 5.17 -19.13 -2.13
CA VAL A 175 4.41 -20.26 -2.71
C VAL A 175 4.92 -20.61 -4.11
N CYS A 176 5.14 -19.63 -4.98
CA CYS A 176 5.70 -19.88 -6.31
C CYS A 176 7.09 -20.52 -6.22
N VAL A 177 7.96 -20.06 -5.30
CA VAL A 177 9.27 -20.67 -5.06
C VAL A 177 9.13 -22.14 -4.65
N SER A 178 8.24 -22.43 -3.70
CA SER A 178 7.99 -23.81 -3.25
C SER A 178 7.52 -24.71 -4.40
N LEU A 179 6.58 -24.22 -5.22
CA LEU A 179 6.08 -24.96 -6.38
C LEU A 179 7.17 -25.20 -7.44
N ILE A 180 8.04 -24.21 -7.70
CA ILE A 180 9.18 -24.38 -8.62
C ILE A 180 10.12 -25.46 -8.10
N ASN A 181 10.46 -25.44 -6.81
CA ASN A 181 11.34 -26.45 -6.21
C ASN A 181 10.72 -27.86 -6.29
N SER A 182 9.42 -27.99 -6.05
CA SER A 182 8.71 -29.28 -6.22
C SER A 182 8.75 -29.77 -7.67
N MET A 183 8.50 -28.89 -8.65
CA MET A 183 8.57 -29.28 -10.06
C MET A 183 9.99 -29.62 -10.52
N GLN A 184 11.01 -28.90 -10.03
CA GLN A 184 12.41 -29.24 -10.30
C GLN A 184 12.78 -30.61 -9.72
N THR A 185 12.28 -30.93 -8.53
CA THR A 185 12.50 -32.24 -7.91
C THR A 185 11.87 -33.36 -8.74
N LEU A 186 10.62 -33.19 -9.18
CA LEU A 186 9.96 -34.14 -10.08
C LEU A 186 10.71 -34.31 -11.40
N LEU A 187 11.19 -33.23 -12.02
CA LEU A 187 12.01 -33.32 -13.23
C LEU A 187 13.29 -34.14 -12.99
N ALA A 188 13.94 -33.96 -11.84
CA ALA A 188 15.12 -34.74 -11.48
C ALA A 188 14.79 -36.23 -11.28
N GLU A 189 13.66 -36.56 -10.65
CA GLU A 189 13.19 -37.92 -10.46
C GLU A 189 12.81 -38.59 -11.78
N MET A 190 12.09 -37.88 -12.66
CA MET A 190 11.77 -38.33 -14.02
C MET A 190 13.05 -38.63 -14.81
N ASN A 191 14.02 -37.72 -14.81
CA ASN A 191 15.30 -37.92 -15.48
C ASN A 191 16.06 -39.12 -14.93
N LYS A 192 16.04 -39.32 -13.61
CA LYS A 192 16.65 -40.47 -12.95
C LYS A 192 15.96 -41.79 -13.34
N SER A 193 14.62 -41.82 -13.38
CA SER A 193 13.83 -42.98 -13.79
C SER A 193 14.10 -43.37 -15.24
N ILE A 194 14.15 -42.40 -16.16
CA ILE A 194 14.51 -42.62 -17.56
C ILE A 194 15.93 -43.20 -17.66
N ALA A 195 16.89 -42.60 -16.95
CA ALA A 195 18.28 -43.07 -16.96
C ALA A 195 18.44 -44.49 -16.38
N GLN A 196 17.62 -44.86 -15.39
CA GLN A 196 17.59 -46.22 -14.83
C GLN A 196 16.96 -47.24 -15.79
N ASN A 197 15.96 -46.85 -16.58
CA ASN A 197 15.32 -47.73 -17.57
C ASN A 197 16.13 -47.93 -18.86
N ILE A 198 17.12 -47.07 -19.13
CA ILE A 198 18.03 -47.22 -20.29
C ILE A 198 19.23 -48.13 -19.98
N ARG A 199 19.42 -48.53 -18.71
CA ARG A 199 20.52 -49.38 -18.26
C ARG A 199 20.12 -50.84 -18.13
#